data_AF-A0A930QFG4-F1
#
_entry.id   AF-A0A930QFG4-F1
#
_cell.length_a   1.000
_cell.length_b   1.000
_cell.length_c   1.000
_cell.angle_alpha   90.00
_cell.angle_beta   90.00
_cell.angle_gamma   90.00
#
_symmetry.space_group_name_H-M   'P 1'
#
loop_
_entity.id
_entity.type
_entity.pdbx_description
1 polymer ?
#
loop_
_entity_poly.entity_id
_entity_poly.type
_entity_poly.pdbx_seq_one_letter_code
_entity_poly.pdbx_strand_id
1 'polypeptide(L)'
;MKKILTSLLVVLVLAAAGCGNSRSLKLDTTSTPEAVVTIINTEIAETAEKNNLDKDALTFRKIADPPKPSYGPTYNMFRNPAGIDLIVDGFTKDRPGRIMIAFDNARPEHIEEASYLIRSIITLVDAGSADTLMEQIQVADASQTKAIRVTAGDVKLDKAAINHMKNVASEKESGIPLTVIRISAASDTKVEATIGLDAKEFNPAEMLAFELLGMRKKSADPNNLFAFAEENFK
;
A
#
# COMPACT_ATOMS: atom_id res chain seq x y z
N MET A 1 -23.70 30.57 -7.87
CA MET A 1 -23.61 29.33 -7.08
C MET A 1 -23.50 28.13 -8.02
N LYS A 2 -22.28 27.76 -8.45
CA LYS A 2 -21.99 26.63 -9.35
C LYS A 2 -20.55 26.14 -9.08
N LYS A 3 -20.27 25.56 -7.92
CA LYS A 3 -18.92 25.02 -7.58
C LYS A 3 -18.93 23.82 -6.62
N ILE A 4 -20.03 23.07 -6.51
CA ILE A 4 -20.09 21.90 -5.61
C ILE A 4 -20.29 20.57 -6.37
N LEU A 5 -20.52 20.61 -7.69
CA LEU A 5 -20.93 19.40 -8.43
C LEU A 5 -19.81 18.65 -9.16
N THR A 6 -18.56 19.12 -9.12
CA THR A 6 -17.47 18.49 -9.89
C THR A 6 -16.62 17.50 -9.08
N SER A 7 -16.78 17.46 -7.75
CA SER A 7 -15.99 16.57 -6.88
C SER A 7 -16.70 15.24 -6.55
N LEU A 8 -17.92 15.02 -7.07
CA LEU A 8 -18.72 13.83 -6.80
C LEU A 8 -18.72 12.81 -7.96
N LEU A 9 -18.03 13.11 -9.06
CA LEU A 9 -18.15 12.39 -10.34
C LEU A 9 -16.86 11.66 -10.77
N VAL A 10 -16.09 11.11 -9.82
CA VAL A 10 -14.99 10.16 -10.10
C VAL A 10 -15.04 8.92 -9.17
N VAL A 11 -16.09 8.77 -8.34
CA VAL A 11 -16.23 7.63 -7.40
C VAL A 11 -17.06 6.48 -8.00
N LEU A 12 -17.38 6.48 -9.30
CA LEU A 12 -18.41 5.60 -9.87
C LEU A 12 -17.98 4.73 -11.06
N VAL A 13 -16.73 4.30 -11.10
CA VAL A 13 -16.32 3.19 -11.99
C VAL A 13 -15.49 2.18 -11.19
N LEU A 14 -16.16 1.33 -10.40
CA LEU A 14 -15.73 -0.03 -10.03
C LEU A 14 -16.90 -0.77 -9.32
N ALA A 15 -18.12 -0.57 -9.80
CA ALA A 15 -19.28 -1.34 -9.37
C ALA A 15 -19.42 -2.58 -10.26
N ALA A 16 -18.52 -3.55 -10.11
CA ALA A 16 -18.74 -4.97 -10.46
C ALA A 16 -17.48 -5.82 -10.18
N ALA A 17 -17.17 -6.08 -8.90
CA ALA A 17 -16.46 -7.32 -8.55
C ALA A 17 -17.51 -8.45 -8.44
N GLY A 18 -18.14 -8.79 -9.56
CA GLY A 18 -19.11 -9.87 -9.65
C GLY A 18 -18.42 -11.22 -9.75
N CYS A 19 -18.65 -12.08 -8.74
CA CYS A 19 -18.61 -13.55 -8.81
C CYS A 19 -17.57 -14.18 -9.77
N GLY A 20 -16.28 -14.09 -9.42
CA GLY A 20 -15.30 -15.13 -9.80
C GLY A 20 -15.02 -15.97 -8.56
N ASN A 21 -14.74 -17.27 -8.71
CA ASN A 21 -14.33 -18.15 -7.61
C ASN A 21 -13.28 -17.43 -6.74
N SER A 22 -13.71 -16.87 -5.61
CA SER A 22 -12.88 -15.93 -4.85
C SER A 22 -11.74 -16.71 -4.22
N ARG A 23 -10.53 -16.52 -4.73
CA ARG A 23 -9.33 -16.97 -4.01
C ARG A 23 -9.26 -16.15 -2.73
N SER A 24 -9.61 -16.76 -1.61
CA SER A 24 -9.45 -16.09 -0.31
C SER A 24 -7.97 -16.11 0.06
N LEU A 25 -7.45 -14.95 0.44
CA LEU A 25 -6.12 -14.78 1.01
C LEU A 25 -6.24 -14.72 2.53
N LYS A 26 -5.71 -15.73 3.22
CA LYS A 26 -5.65 -15.72 4.68
C LYS A 26 -4.38 -15.03 5.14
N LEU A 27 -4.53 -14.03 6.01
CA LEU A 27 -3.41 -13.37 6.70
C LEU A 27 -2.95 -14.22 7.90
N ASP A 28 -2.59 -15.47 7.64
CA ASP A 28 -2.21 -16.47 8.64
C ASP A 28 -0.70 -16.49 8.91
N THR A 29 -0.23 -17.56 9.57
CA THR A 29 1.17 -17.75 10.00
C THR A 29 1.95 -18.72 9.12
N THR A 30 1.36 -19.23 8.03
CA THR A 30 1.89 -20.40 7.30
C THR A 30 2.19 -20.12 5.83
N SER A 31 1.60 -19.08 5.25
CA SER A 31 1.84 -18.74 3.84
C SER A 31 3.26 -18.18 3.62
N THR A 32 3.83 -18.34 2.42
CA THR A 32 5.09 -17.68 2.08
C THR A 32 4.84 -16.33 1.39
N PRO A 33 5.72 -15.34 1.54
CA PRO A 33 5.59 -14.06 0.83
C PRO A 33 5.45 -14.22 -0.70
N GLU A 34 6.19 -15.14 -1.31
CA GLU A 34 6.07 -15.45 -2.75
C GLU A 34 4.69 -16.04 -3.11
N ALA A 35 4.13 -16.92 -2.29
CA ALA A 35 2.80 -17.46 -2.52
C ALA A 35 1.72 -16.38 -2.40
N VAL A 36 1.85 -15.50 -1.40
CA VAL A 36 0.95 -14.36 -1.19
C VAL A 36 0.96 -13.44 -2.42
N VAL A 37 2.14 -13.04 -2.91
CA VAL A 37 2.24 -12.19 -4.11
C VAL A 37 1.71 -12.89 -5.36
N THR A 38 1.91 -14.21 -5.47
CA THR A 38 1.34 -14.98 -6.60
C THR A 38 -0.19 -14.93 -6.60
N ILE A 39 -0.83 -15.07 -5.44
CA ILE A 39 -2.29 -14.93 -5.30
C ILE A 39 -2.73 -13.51 -5.68
N ILE A 40 -2.06 -12.48 -5.14
CA ILE A 40 -2.35 -11.06 -5.41
C ILE A 40 -2.22 -10.75 -6.91
N ASN A 41 -1.10 -11.12 -7.53
CA ASN A 41 -0.88 -10.88 -8.96
C ASN A 41 -1.90 -11.62 -9.83
N THR A 42 -2.32 -12.83 -9.45
CA THR A 42 -3.32 -13.54 -10.24
C THR A 42 -4.67 -12.85 -10.16
N GLU A 43 -5.10 -12.41 -8.98
CA GLU A 43 -6.33 -11.64 -8.82
C GLU A 43 -6.28 -10.34 -9.61
N ILE A 44 -5.19 -9.59 -9.50
CA ILE A 44 -4.98 -8.34 -10.23
C ILE A 44 -5.06 -8.58 -11.74
N ALA A 45 -4.42 -9.63 -12.25
CA ALA A 45 -4.45 -9.94 -13.67
C ALA A 45 -5.86 -10.29 -14.17
N GLU A 46 -6.58 -11.15 -13.43
CA GLU A 46 -7.94 -11.55 -13.80
C GLU A 46 -8.93 -10.37 -13.70
N THR A 47 -8.82 -9.54 -12.66
CA THR A 47 -9.66 -8.36 -12.48
C THR A 47 -9.34 -7.27 -13.49
N ALA A 48 -8.05 -7.05 -13.81
CA ALA A 48 -7.63 -6.10 -14.81
C ALA A 48 -8.20 -6.48 -16.19
N GLU A 49 -8.08 -7.75 -16.57
CA GLU A 49 -8.62 -8.26 -17.84
C GLU A 49 -10.14 -8.06 -17.93
N LYS A 50 -10.89 -8.36 -16.87
CA LYS A 50 -12.35 -8.13 -16.82
C LYS A 50 -12.73 -6.65 -16.97
N ASN A 51 -11.86 -5.73 -16.55
CA ASN A 51 -12.08 -4.29 -16.59
C ASN A 51 -11.38 -3.58 -17.75
N ASN A 52 -10.80 -4.33 -18.71
CA ASN A 52 -10.00 -3.79 -19.82
C ASN A 52 -8.82 -2.89 -19.37
N LEU A 53 -8.18 -3.24 -18.25
CA LEU A 53 -6.98 -2.59 -17.75
C LEU A 53 -5.73 -3.38 -18.15
N ASP A 54 -4.60 -2.69 -18.24
CA ASP A 54 -3.30 -3.33 -18.51
C ASP A 54 -2.80 -4.09 -17.27
N LYS A 55 -2.93 -5.42 -17.30
CA LYS A 55 -2.46 -6.28 -16.20
C LYS A 55 -0.94 -6.24 -16.00
N ASP A 56 -0.17 -6.01 -17.07
CA ASP A 56 1.30 -6.02 -16.98
C ASP A 56 1.81 -4.75 -16.29
N ALA A 57 1.06 -3.65 -16.39
CA ALA A 57 1.28 -2.42 -15.64
C ALA A 57 0.91 -2.53 -14.15
N LEU A 58 -0.04 -3.39 -13.79
CA LEU A 58 -0.57 -3.51 -12.43
C LEU A 58 0.11 -4.60 -11.59
N THR A 59 0.65 -5.65 -12.23
CA THR A 59 1.24 -6.79 -11.52
C THR A 59 2.62 -6.47 -10.93
N PHE A 60 2.89 -7.04 -9.76
CA PHE A 60 4.11 -6.78 -9.01
C PHE A 60 5.24 -7.74 -9.38
N ARG A 61 6.46 -7.21 -9.52
CA ARG A 61 7.68 -7.96 -9.80
C ARG A 61 8.64 -7.84 -8.61
N LYS A 62 9.36 -8.92 -8.31
CA LYS A 62 10.31 -8.93 -7.17
C LYS A 62 11.44 -7.94 -7.43
N ILE A 63 11.76 -7.13 -6.42
CA ILE A 63 12.93 -6.26 -6.46
C ILE A 63 14.15 -7.13 -6.14
N ALA A 64 15.18 -7.11 -7.00
CA ALA A 64 16.36 -7.96 -6.86
C ALA A 64 17.16 -7.65 -5.58
N ASP A 65 17.35 -6.36 -5.29
CA ASP A 65 18.07 -5.86 -4.11
C ASP A 65 17.16 -4.93 -3.31
N PRO A 66 16.18 -5.47 -2.56
CA PRO A 66 15.31 -4.64 -1.75
C PRO A 66 16.16 -3.96 -0.67
N PRO A 67 15.93 -2.66 -0.41
CA PRO A 67 16.66 -1.96 0.62
C PRO A 67 16.38 -2.61 1.99
N LYS A 68 17.45 -2.89 2.74
CA LYS A 68 17.35 -3.62 4.00
C LYS A 68 16.90 -2.69 5.13
N PRO A 69 15.96 -3.12 5.98
CA PRO A 69 15.64 -2.40 7.21
C PRO A 69 16.88 -2.14 8.05
N SER A 70 16.94 -0.94 8.63
CA SER A 70 17.94 -0.65 9.66
C SER A 70 17.65 -1.42 10.96
N TYR A 71 16.39 -1.80 11.19
CA TYR A 71 15.94 -2.60 12.33
C TYR A 71 14.81 -3.55 11.89
N GLY A 72 14.97 -4.86 12.12
CA GLY A 72 13.92 -5.86 11.88
C GLY A 72 14.26 -6.91 10.81
N PRO A 73 13.35 -7.88 10.59
CA PRO A 73 13.53 -8.92 9.57
C PRO A 73 13.48 -8.32 8.16
N THR A 74 14.19 -8.95 7.22
CA THR A 74 14.10 -8.63 5.78
C THR A 74 12.67 -8.73 5.29
N TYR A 75 12.14 -7.62 4.77
CA TYR A 75 10.85 -7.60 4.09
C TYR A 75 10.97 -8.15 2.66
N ASN A 76 9.90 -8.74 2.14
CA ASN A 76 9.82 -9.08 0.72
C ASN A 76 9.14 -7.93 -0.01
N MET A 77 9.89 -7.26 -0.89
CA MET A 77 9.44 -6.07 -1.59
C MET A 77 9.32 -6.36 -3.08
N PHE A 78 8.20 -5.93 -3.64
CA PHE A 78 7.84 -6.08 -5.02
C PHE A 78 7.37 -4.72 -5.54
N ARG A 79 7.49 -4.49 -6.83
CA ARG A 79 7.14 -3.22 -7.46
C ARG A 79 6.47 -3.48 -8.80
N ASN A 80 5.44 -2.71 -9.10
CA ASN A 80 4.83 -2.70 -10.41
C ASN A 80 5.47 -1.61 -11.30
N PRO A 81 5.25 -1.63 -12.63
CA PRO A 81 5.78 -0.61 -13.53
C PRO A 81 5.45 0.85 -13.18
N ALA A 82 4.31 1.12 -12.55
CA ALA A 82 3.97 2.47 -12.07
C ALA A 82 4.84 2.95 -10.89
N GLY A 83 5.65 2.06 -10.30
CA GLY A 83 6.48 2.41 -9.15
C GLY A 83 5.75 2.36 -7.81
N ILE A 84 4.61 1.68 -7.75
CA ILE A 84 3.92 1.32 -6.51
C ILE A 84 4.61 0.09 -5.90
N ASP A 85 4.93 0.21 -4.62
CA ASP A 85 5.61 -0.82 -3.86
C ASP A 85 4.60 -1.69 -3.10
N LEU A 86 4.72 -3.01 -3.26
CA LEU A 86 4.07 -4.01 -2.44
C LEU A 86 5.11 -4.61 -1.49
N ILE A 87 4.83 -4.53 -0.20
CA ILE A 87 5.64 -5.15 0.85
C ILE A 87 4.83 -6.26 1.48
N VAL A 88 5.41 -7.46 1.55
CA VAL A 88 4.83 -8.61 2.22
C VAL A 88 5.74 -9.03 3.36
N ASP A 89 5.17 -9.05 4.57
CA ASP A 89 5.87 -9.32 5.82
C ASP A 89 5.01 -10.19 6.75
N GLY A 90 5.63 -10.79 7.76
CA GLY A 90 5.00 -11.75 8.65
C GLY A 90 4.87 -13.11 7.99
N PHE A 91 3.73 -13.77 8.23
CA PHE A 91 3.50 -15.17 7.87
C PHE A 91 4.55 -16.11 8.46
N THR A 92 4.89 -15.87 9.73
CA THR A 92 5.78 -16.75 10.49
C THR A 92 4.99 -17.41 11.59
N LYS A 93 5.53 -18.50 12.17
CA LYS A 93 4.93 -19.23 13.29
C LYS A 93 4.38 -18.32 14.39
N ASP A 94 5.05 -17.19 14.63
CA ASP A 94 4.72 -16.27 15.71
C ASP A 94 4.06 -14.97 15.22
N ARG A 95 3.94 -14.69 13.91
CA ARG A 95 3.41 -13.40 13.42
C ARG A 95 2.50 -13.60 12.21
N PRO A 96 1.22 -13.18 12.29
CA PRO A 96 0.32 -13.24 11.15
C PRO A 96 0.81 -12.36 9.99
N GLY A 97 0.33 -12.69 8.79
CA GLY A 97 0.65 -11.98 7.57
C GLY A 97 0.23 -10.52 7.56
N ARG A 98 1.06 -9.69 6.94
CA ARG A 98 0.86 -8.25 6.74
C ARG A 98 1.24 -7.90 5.31
N ILE A 99 0.41 -7.07 4.69
CA ILE A 99 0.64 -6.57 3.33
C ILE A 99 0.66 -5.05 3.41
N MET A 100 1.61 -4.39 2.76
CA MET A 100 1.62 -2.94 2.67
C MET A 100 1.74 -2.49 1.22
N ILE A 101 1.04 -1.40 0.89
CA ILE A 101 1.12 -0.70 -0.38
C ILE A 101 1.71 0.68 -0.11
N ALA A 102 2.81 1.03 -0.78
CA ALA A 102 3.43 2.35 -0.69
C ALA A 102 3.45 3.03 -2.06
N PHE A 103 2.96 4.26 -2.12
CA PHE A 103 2.79 5.01 -3.36
C PHE A 103 2.97 6.51 -3.14
N ASP A 104 3.21 7.21 -4.24
CA ASP A 104 3.29 8.66 -4.29
C ASP A 104 1.87 9.25 -4.41
N ASN A 105 1.47 10.08 -3.45
CA ASN A 105 0.14 10.70 -3.40
C ASN A 105 0.12 12.14 -3.99
N ALA A 106 1.21 12.55 -4.64
CA ALA A 106 1.29 13.75 -5.47
C ALA A 106 0.89 13.47 -6.92
N ARG A 107 0.92 12.20 -7.33
CA ARG A 107 0.63 11.71 -8.68
C ARG A 107 -0.78 11.12 -8.72
N PRO A 108 -1.76 11.79 -9.36
CA PRO A 108 -3.13 11.28 -9.47
C PRO A 108 -3.22 9.85 -10.00
N GLU A 109 -2.38 9.51 -10.98
CA GLU A 109 -2.29 8.18 -11.57
C GLU A 109 -1.89 7.10 -10.55
N HIS A 110 -0.98 7.41 -9.63
CA HIS A 110 -0.60 6.47 -8.56
C HIS A 110 -1.71 6.33 -7.51
N ILE A 111 -2.51 7.36 -7.27
CA ILE A 111 -3.64 7.31 -6.33
C ILE A 111 -4.73 6.38 -6.88
N GLU A 112 -5.08 6.55 -8.15
CA GLU A 112 -6.09 5.72 -8.82
C GLU A 112 -5.66 4.25 -8.82
N GLU A 113 -4.42 4.00 -9.22
CA GLU A 113 -3.87 2.65 -9.27
C GLU A 113 -3.72 2.03 -7.88
N ALA A 114 -3.19 2.75 -6.90
CA ALA A 114 -3.11 2.28 -5.53
C ALA A 114 -4.51 1.98 -4.96
N SER A 115 -5.50 2.82 -5.25
CA SER A 115 -6.88 2.61 -4.80
C SER A 115 -7.46 1.31 -5.36
N TYR A 116 -7.20 1.02 -6.64
CA TYR A 116 -7.57 -0.24 -7.27
C TYR A 116 -6.87 -1.44 -6.59
N LEU A 117 -5.54 -1.37 -6.45
CA LEU A 117 -4.74 -2.45 -5.87
C LEU A 117 -5.12 -2.75 -4.42
N ILE A 118 -5.30 -1.72 -3.60
CA ILE A 118 -5.71 -1.84 -2.19
C ILE A 118 -7.08 -2.50 -2.09
N ARG A 119 -8.05 -2.05 -2.89
CA ARG A 119 -9.38 -2.64 -2.95
C ARG A 119 -9.31 -4.13 -3.31
N SER A 120 -8.57 -4.50 -4.35
CA SER A 120 -8.42 -5.90 -4.76
C SER A 120 -7.80 -6.76 -3.66
N ILE A 121 -6.78 -6.26 -2.95
CA ILE A 121 -6.17 -6.99 -1.84
C ILE A 121 -7.13 -7.14 -0.67
N ILE A 122 -7.90 -6.09 -0.32
CA ILE A 122 -8.92 -6.21 0.72
C ILE A 122 -9.98 -7.23 0.31
N THR A 123 -10.44 -7.22 -0.95
CA THR A 123 -11.42 -8.20 -1.43
C THR A 123 -10.92 -9.64 -1.37
N LEU A 124 -9.62 -9.87 -1.62
CA LEU A 124 -9.00 -11.19 -1.41
C LEU A 124 -9.06 -11.64 0.05
N VAL A 125 -8.83 -10.72 0.98
CA VAL A 125 -8.80 -11.06 2.42
C VAL A 125 -10.21 -11.17 2.99
N ASP A 126 -11.04 -10.16 2.74
CA ASP A 126 -12.42 -10.04 3.18
C ASP A 126 -13.24 -9.21 2.18
N ALA A 127 -13.92 -9.91 1.27
CA ALA A 127 -14.78 -9.32 0.25
C ALA A 127 -15.89 -8.41 0.82
N GLY A 128 -16.39 -8.70 2.03
CA GLY A 128 -17.49 -7.94 2.64
C GLY A 128 -17.08 -6.57 3.19
N SER A 129 -15.79 -6.33 3.35
CA SER A 129 -15.27 -5.13 4.05
C SER A 129 -14.64 -4.09 3.12
N ALA A 130 -14.44 -4.41 1.83
CA ALA A 130 -13.69 -3.56 0.90
C ALA A 130 -14.26 -2.15 0.75
N ASP A 131 -15.56 -1.99 0.48
CA ASP A 131 -16.18 -0.68 0.30
C ASP A 131 -16.09 0.18 1.57
N THR A 132 -16.49 -0.41 2.70
CA THR A 132 -16.44 0.23 4.02
C THR A 132 -15.03 0.72 4.35
N LEU A 133 -14.02 -0.12 4.12
CA LEU A 133 -12.64 0.22 4.42
C LEU A 133 -12.07 1.28 3.47
N MET A 134 -12.38 1.20 2.18
CA MET A 134 -11.94 2.18 1.18
C MET A 134 -12.54 3.57 1.44
N GLU A 135 -13.80 3.63 1.85
CA GLU A 135 -14.47 4.88 2.23
C GLU A 135 -13.82 5.51 3.47
N GLN A 136 -13.56 4.72 4.51
CA GLN A 136 -13.01 5.24 5.77
C GLN A 136 -11.52 5.60 5.69
N ILE A 137 -10.73 4.84 4.91
CA ILE A 137 -9.28 5.07 4.79
C ILE A 137 -8.94 6.27 3.92
N GLN A 138 -9.85 6.67 3.03
CA GLN A 138 -9.73 7.84 2.14
C GLN A 138 -8.37 7.90 1.43
N VAL A 139 -8.05 6.89 0.59
CA VAL A 139 -6.70 6.70 -0.02
C VAL A 139 -6.10 7.99 -0.60
N ALA A 140 -6.91 8.78 -1.31
CA ALA A 140 -6.51 10.01 -1.99
C ALA A 140 -6.23 11.22 -1.06
N ASP A 141 -6.61 11.17 0.21
CA ASP A 141 -6.38 12.32 1.11
C ASP A 141 -4.90 12.41 1.50
N ALA A 142 -4.16 13.25 0.77
CA ALA A 142 -2.76 13.59 1.05
C ALA A 142 -2.61 14.68 2.12
N SER A 143 -3.70 15.38 2.50
CA SER A 143 -3.68 16.44 3.51
C SER A 143 -3.64 15.90 4.94
N GLN A 144 -3.80 14.59 5.07
CA GLN A 144 -3.89 13.89 6.32
C GLN A 144 -2.56 13.93 7.09
N THR A 145 -2.56 14.66 8.20
CA THR A 145 -1.37 14.86 9.05
C THR A 145 -1.20 13.83 10.16
N LYS A 146 -2.22 12.99 10.38
CA LYS A 146 -2.21 11.94 11.41
C LYS A 146 -2.46 10.58 10.78
N ALA A 147 -1.88 9.55 11.36
CA ALA A 147 -2.23 8.17 11.07
C ALA A 147 -3.75 7.92 11.16
N ILE A 148 -4.33 7.27 10.16
CA ILE A 148 -5.70 6.70 10.24
C ILE A 148 -5.57 5.20 10.46
N ARG A 149 -6.40 4.69 11.37
CA ARG A 149 -6.60 3.26 11.59
C ARG A 149 -8.08 2.94 11.50
N VAL A 150 -8.43 1.98 10.67
CA VAL A 150 -9.82 1.55 10.45
C VAL A 150 -9.88 0.04 10.44
N THR A 151 -10.97 -0.51 10.97
CA THR A 151 -11.18 -1.96 11.06
C THR A 151 -12.60 -2.26 10.64
N ALA A 152 -12.78 -3.24 9.76
CA ALA A 152 -14.07 -3.78 9.37
C ALA A 152 -13.90 -5.26 9.02
N GLY A 153 -14.85 -6.09 9.48
CA GLY A 153 -14.78 -7.54 9.35
C GLY A 153 -13.46 -8.08 9.90
N ASP A 154 -12.77 -8.87 9.09
CA ASP A 154 -11.50 -9.52 9.46
C ASP A 154 -10.26 -8.68 9.11
N VAL A 155 -10.45 -7.45 8.62
CA VAL A 155 -9.37 -6.61 8.11
C VAL A 155 -9.22 -5.32 8.91
N LYS A 156 -7.96 -4.98 9.18
CA LYS A 156 -7.52 -3.70 9.73
C LYS A 156 -6.58 -3.01 8.75
N LEU A 157 -6.86 -1.73 8.47
CA LEU A 157 -6.02 -0.85 7.69
C LEU A 157 -5.36 0.21 8.57
N ASP A 158 -4.06 0.42 8.37
CA ASP A 158 -3.35 1.59 8.87
C ASP A 158 -2.85 2.44 7.69
N LYS A 159 -3.18 3.73 7.64
CA LYS A 159 -2.68 4.67 6.64
C LYS A 159 -1.78 5.73 7.28
N ALA A 160 -0.66 6.01 6.63
CA ALA A 160 0.18 7.15 6.93
C ALA A 160 0.55 7.86 5.62
N ALA A 161 0.44 9.18 5.58
CA ALA A 161 0.94 10.03 4.51
C ALA A 161 2.02 10.95 5.08
N ILE A 162 3.25 10.84 4.58
CA ILE A 162 4.39 11.61 5.08
C ILE A 162 4.93 12.50 3.95
N ASN A 163 4.90 13.81 4.21
CA ASN A 163 5.60 14.81 3.39
C ASN A 163 7.09 14.77 3.73
N HIS A 164 7.94 14.38 2.79
CA HIS A 164 9.31 13.97 3.14
C HIS A 164 10.40 15.05 3.11
N MET A 165 10.11 16.31 2.78
CA MET A 165 11.17 17.32 2.57
C MET A 165 10.92 18.62 3.34
N LYS A 166 11.23 18.60 4.64
CA LYS A 166 12.03 19.68 5.22
C LYS A 166 13.48 19.22 5.16
N ASN A 167 14.22 19.68 4.17
CA ASN A 167 15.67 19.54 4.21
C ASN A 167 16.14 20.44 5.38
N VAL A 168 16.81 19.88 6.39
CA VAL A 168 17.23 20.66 7.57
C VAL A 168 18.15 21.83 7.17
N ALA A 169 18.73 21.78 5.97
CA ALA A 169 19.60 22.79 5.38
C ALA A 169 18.96 23.71 4.33
N SER A 170 17.70 23.51 3.89
CA SER A 170 17.07 24.41 2.91
C SER A 170 15.55 24.58 3.13
N GLU A 171 15.09 25.85 3.10
CA GLU A 171 13.68 26.25 3.23
C GLU A 171 12.79 25.87 2.02
N LYS A 172 13.34 25.16 1.02
CA LYS A 172 12.57 24.75 -0.17
C LYS A 172 11.91 23.40 0.06
N GLU A 173 10.58 23.43 0.12
CA GLU A 173 9.74 22.23 0.02
C GLU A 173 9.88 21.64 -1.38
N SER A 174 10.42 20.44 -1.46
CA SER A 174 10.54 19.67 -2.70
C SER A 174 10.19 18.23 -2.33
N GLY A 175 8.94 17.97 -1.99
CA GLY A 175 8.59 16.72 -1.33
C GLY A 175 7.33 16.13 -1.91
N ILE A 176 7.50 15.19 -2.82
CA ILE A 176 6.45 14.25 -3.19
C ILE A 176 6.01 13.47 -1.91
N PRO A 177 4.73 13.57 -1.46
CA PRO A 177 4.20 12.77 -0.34
C PRO A 177 4.28 11.27 -0.59
N LEU A 178 4.89 10.52 0.33
CA LEU A 178 4.79 9.07 0.36
C LEU A 178 3.61 8.65 1.23
N THR A 179 2.66 7.93 0.66
CA THR A 179 1.57 7.29 1.40
C THR A 179 1.85 5.80 1.52
N VAL A 180 1.66 5.26 2.72
CA VAL A 180 1.73 3.83 3.02
C VAL A 180 0.40 3.40 3.62
N ILE A 181 -0.15 2.31 3.09
CA ILE A 181 -1.33 1.64 3.63
C ILE A 181 -0.93 0.21 3.99
N ARG A 182 -1.07 -0.15 5.27
CA ARG A 182 -0.87 -1.50 5.79
C ARG A 182 -2.22 -2.19 5.92
N ILE A 183 -2.31 -3.40 5.40
CA ILE A 183 -3.43 -4.34 5.49
C ILE A 183 -2.99 -5.48 6.44
N SER A 184 -3.78 -5.73 7.47
CA SER A 184 -3.51 -6.78 8.46
C SER A 184 -4.80 -7.43 8.96
N ALA A 185 -4.69 -8.60 9.58
CA ALA A 185 -5.84 -9.22 10.24
C ALA A 185 -6.33 -8.34 11.41
N ALA A 186 -7.64 -8.24 11.60
CA ALA A 186 -8.22 -7.49 12.72
C ALA A 186 -7.74 -8.01 14.09
N SER A 187 -7.45 -9.32 14.18
CA SER A 187 -6.91 -9.99 15.36
C SER A 187 -5.42 -9.75 15.60
N ASP A 188 -4.69 -9.14 14.67
CA ASP A 188 -3.27 -8.83 14.83
C ASP A 188 -3.07 -7.66 15.79
N THR A 189 -3.11 -7.95 17.08
CA THR A 189 -2.92 -6.98 18.18
C THR A 189 -1.45 -6.84 18.60
N LYS A 190 -0.53 -7.56 17.95
CA LYS A 190 0.88 -7.58 18.37
C LYS A 190 1.55 -6.22 18.25
N VAL A 191 1.12 -5.40 17.29
CA VAL A 191 1.61 -4.02 17.19
C VAL A 191 1.18 -3.27 18.44
N GLU A 192 -0.12 -3.24 18.73
CA GLU A 192 -0.73 -2.52 19.86
C GLU A 192 -0.16 -2.99 21.21
N ALA A 193 0.16 -4.27 21.35
CA ALA A 193 0.82 -4.82 22.53
C ALA A 193 2.28 -4.35 22.71
N THR A 194 2.97 -4.03 21.61
CA THR A 194 4.39 -3.61 21.64
C THR A 194 4.54 -2.11 21.91
N ILE A 195 3.61 -1.30 21.39
CA ILE A 195 3.63 0.16 21.58
C ILE A 195 2.72 0.64 22.72
N GLY A 196 1.89 -0.25 23.28
CA GLY A 196 0.84 0.10 24.24
C GLY A 196 -0.41 0.62 23.54
N LEU A 197 -1.60 0.24 24.04
CA LEU A 197 -2.89 0.66 23.49
C LEU A 197 -3.08 2.20 23.51
N ASP A 198 -2.39 2.89 24.43
CA ASP A 198 -2.46 4.34 24.62
C ASP A 198 -1.39 5.14 23.85
N ALA A 199 -0.50 4.48 23.08
CA ALA A 199 0.48 5.20 22.26
C ALA A 199 -0.21 5.89 21.08
N LYS A 200 -0.58 7.15 21.33
CA LYS A 200 -1.08 8.11 20.33
C LYS A 200 -0.13 8.37 19.16
N GLU A 201 1.10 7.84 19.17
CA GLU A 201 2.21 8.35 18.36
C GLU A 201 2.87 7.35 17.42
N PHE A 202 2.49 6.07 17.39
CA PHE A 202 3.25 5.10 16.58
C PHE A 202 2.37 4.24 15.66
N ASN A 203 2.18 4.68 14.41
CA ASN A 203 1.53 3.89 13.36
C ASN A 203 2.58 3.00 12.63
N PRO A 204 2.37 1.68 12.47
CA PRO A 204 3.24 0.83 11.66
C PRO A 204 3.46 1.32 10.23
N ALA A 205 2.42 1.87 9.58
CA ALA A 205 2.53 2.45 8.25
C ALA A 205 3.43 3.69 8.25
N GLU A 206 3.42 4.47 9.34
CA GLU A 206 4.28 5.64 9.51
C GLU A 206 5.74 5.25 9.74
N MET A 207 6.00 4.23 10.58
CA MET A 207 7.34 3.68 10.75
C MET A 207 7.94 3.19 9.43
N LEU A 208 7.16 2.40 8.67
CA LEU A 208 7.60 1.92 7.36
C LEU A 208 7.79 3.09 6.39
N ALA A 209 6.89 4.06 6.36
CA ALA A 209 7.04 5.24 5.51
C ALA A 209 8.34 6.00 5.84
N PHE A 210 8.65 6.24 7.12
CA PHE A 210 9.93 6.85 7.52
C PHE A 210 11.14 6.02 7.12
N GLU A 211 11.04 4.70 7.24
CA GLU A 211 12.12 3.79 6.87
C GLU A 211 12.37 3.80 5.36
N LEU A 212 11.32 3.66 4.55
CA LEU A 212 11.38 3.76 3.08
C LEU A 212 11.92 5.14 2.64
N LEU A 213 11.52 6.22 3.32
CA LEU A 213 12.06 7.55 3.08
C LEU A 213 13.54 7.66 3.48
N GLY A 214 13.95 7.06 4.59
CA GLY A 214 15.35 6.98 5.02
C GLY A 214 16.22 6.21 4.03
N MET A 215 15.70 5.12 3.46
CA MET A 215 16.35 4.37 2.39
C MET A 215 16.47 5.22 1.11
N ARG A 216 15.38 5.91 0.72
CA ARG A 216 15.35 6.82 -0.45
C ARG A 216 16.41 7.93 -0.34
N LYS A 217 16.62 8.50 0.86
CA LYS A 217 17.64 9.54 1.12
C LYS A 217 19.08 9.05 1.03
N LYS A 218 19.33 7.75 1.26
CA LYS A 218 20.68 7.15 1.19
C LYS A 218 21.03 6.60 -0.20
N SER A 219 20.07 6.60 -1.13
CA SER A 219 20.33 6.31 -2.54
C SER A 219 21.16 7.43 -3.17
N ALA A 220 22.19 7.07 -3.95
CA ALA A 220 23.08 8.03 -4.62
C ALA A 220 22.37 8.90 -5.67
N ASP A 221 21.14 8.54 -6.05
CA ASP A 221 20.30 9.35 -6.91
C ASP A 221 18.82 9.26 -6.44
N PRO A 222 18.24 10.40 -6.01
CA PRO A 222 16.86 10.48 -5.53
C PRO A 222 15.80 10.35 -6.65
N ASN A 223 16.21 10.44 -7.91
CA ASN A 223 15.38 10.22 -9.10
C ASN A 223 15.58 8.82 -9.72
N ASN A 224 16.74 8.17 -9.56
CA ASN A 224 16.99 6.82 -10.11
C ASN A 224 16.23 5.69 -9.43
N LEU A 225 15.65 5.91 -8.25
CA LEU A 225 14.69 4.94 -7.70
C LEU A 225 13.38 4.88 -8.53
N PHE A 226 13.15 5.87 -9.39
CA PHE A 226 12.04 5.91 -10.35
C PHE A 226 12.51 5.89 -11.82
N ALA A 227 13.73 6.33 -12.16
CA ALA A 227 14.27 6.27 -13.53
C ALA A 227 14.83 4.89 -13.92
N PHE A 228 15.15 4.00 -12.97
CA PHE A 228 15.57 2.63 -13.30
C PHE A 228 14.49 1.82 -14.06
N ALA A 229 13.22 2.22 -13.95
CA ALA A 229 12.12 1.62 -14.71
C ALA A 229 12.09 2.08 -16.17
N GLU A 230 12.55 3.29 -16.50
CA GLU A 230 12.62 3.74 -17.90
C GLU A 230 13.83 3.17 -18.65
N GLU A 231 14.93 2.86 -17.95
CA GLU A 231 16.15 2.32 -18.59
C GLU A 231 16.18 0.78 -18.71
N ASN A 232 15.38 0.04 -17.93
CA ASN A 232 15.45 -1.44 -17.89
C ASN A 232 14.21 -2.19 -18.38
N PHE A 233 13.23 -1.50 -18.97
CA PHE A 233 12.07 -2.11 -19.64
C PHE A 233 12.02 -1.78 -21.14
N LYS A 234 13.12 -2.03 -21.86
CA LYS A 234 13.12 -2.26 -23.31
C LYS A 234 13.13 -3.75 -23.62
#